data_AF-A0A2N5PTH2-F1
#
_entry.id   AF-A0A2N5PTH2-F1
#
_cell.length_a   1.000
_cell.length_b   1.000
_cell.length_c   1.000
_cell.angle_alpha   90.00
_cell.angle_beta   90.00
_cell.angle_gamma   90.00
#
_symmetry.space_group_name_H-M   'P 1'
#
loop_
_entity.id
_entity.type
_entity.pdbx_description
1 polymer ?
#
loop_
_entity_poly.entity_id
_entity_poly.type
_entity_poly.pdbx_seq_one_letter_code
_entity_poly.pdbx_strand_id
1 'polypeptide(L)' 'MDVNSLAHTKWDCKYHIVFAPKYRRQVIYKDIKADVGQILGTLC' A
#
# COMPACT_ATOMS: atom_id res chain seq x y z
N MET A 1 -10.94 -8.25 -13.19
CA MET A 1 -11.78 -9.14 -12.35
C MET A 1 -10.82 -9.82 -11.39
N ASP A 2 -10.49 -9.16 -10.28
CA ASP A 2 -9.44 -9.57 -9.35
C ASP A 2 -10.05 -10.34 -8.18
N VAL A 3 -10.70 -11.46 -8.49
CA VAL A 3 -11.28 -12.34 -7.48
C VAL A 3 -10.30 -13.49 -7.28
N ASN A 4 -9.66 -13.52 -6.12
CA ASN A 4 -8.78 -14.61 -5.73
C ASN A 4 -9.62 -15.80 -5.26
N SER A 5 -9.17 -17.01 -5.56
CA SER A 5 -9.87 -18.24 -5.17
C SER A 5 -8.94 -19.30 -4.60
N LEU A 6 -9.30 -19.85 -3.46
CA LEU A 6 -8.82 -21.12 -2.92
C LEU A 6 -9.91 -22.18 -3.03
N ALA A 7 -9.58 -23.44 -2.74
CA ALA A 7 -10.47 -24.60 -2.90
C ALA A 7 -11.89 -24.41 -2.31
N HIS A 8 -12.02 -23.61 -1.24
CA HIS A 8 -13.30 -23.39 -0.56
C HIS A 8 -13.68 -21.93 -0.33
N THR A 9 -12.90 -20.97 -0.85
CA THR A 9 -13.17 -19.54 -0.61
C THR A 9 -12.81 -18.72 -1.84
N LYS A 10 -13.68 -17.77 -2.19
CA LYS A 10 -13.42 -16.73 -3.18
C LYS A 10 -13.52 -15.37 -2.50
N TRP A 11 -12.57 -14.48 -2.75
CA TRP A 11 -12.58 -13.14 -2.16
C TRP A 11 -12.05 -12.09 -3.13
N ASP A 12 -12.58 -10.87 -3.01
CA ASP A 12 -12.06 -9.66 -3.64
C ASP A 12 -11.61 -8.72 -2.51
N CYS A 13 -10.30 -8.69 -2.25
CA CYS A 13 -9.70 -7.94 -1.15
C CYS A 13 -9.09 -6.63 -1.68
N LYS A 14 -9.96 -5.66 -1.99
CA LYS A 14 -9.55 -4.30 -2.38
C LYS A 14 -9.62 -3.36 -1.19
N TYR A 15 -8.50 -2.71 -0.91
CA TYR A 15 -8.38 -1.75 0.20
C TYR A 15 -7.87 -0.40 -0.30
N HIS A 16 -8.45 0.67 0.20
CA HIS A 16 -7.94 2.03 0.02
C HIS A 16 -7.13 2.43 1.26
N ILE A 17 -5.81 2.26 1.18
CA ILE A 17 -4.88 2.51 2.29
C ILE A 17 -4.21 3.87 2.06
N VAL A 18 -4.33 4.78 3.03
CA VAL A 18 -3.75 6.13 2.97
C VAL A 18 -2.84 6.35 4.17
N PHE A 19 -1.65 6.89 3.92
CA PHE A 19 -0.68 7.23 4.96
C PHE A 19 -0.52 8.74 5.08
N ALA A 20 -0.48 9.25 6.31
CA ALA A 20 -0.24 10.65 6.61
C ALA A 20 1.04 10.81 7.46
N PRO A 21 1.95 11.72 7.09
CA PRO A 21 3.14 11.98 7.88
C PRO A 21 2.78 12.67 9.20
N LYS A 22 3.57 12.40 10.25
CA LYS A 22 3.44 13.11 11.53
C LYS A 22 3.55 14.63 11.29
N TYR A 23 2.59 15.40 11.82
CA TYR A 23 2.45 16.85 11.58
C TYR A 23 2.16 17.26 10.13
N ARG A 24 1.70 16.34 9.26
CA ARG A 24 1.38 16.60 7.84
C ARG A 24 2.54 17.23 7.05
N ARG A 25 3.78 16.95 7.46
CA ARG A 25 4.96 17.46 6.75
C ARG A 25 5.06 16.84 5.35
N GLN A 26 5.34 17.64 4.34
CA GLN A 26 5.45 17.16 2.95
C GLN A 26 6.76 16.38 2.63
N VAL A 27 7.44 15.85 3.65
CA VAL A 27 8.73 15.14 3.50
C VAL A 27 8.55 13.87 2.67
N ILE A 28 7.44 13.15 2.85
CA ILE A 28 7.10 11.93 2.09
C ILE A 28 7.06 12.17 0.58
N TYR A 29 6.66 13.36 0.14
CA TYR A 29 6.48 13.67 -1.28
C TYR A 29 7.74 14.17 -1.98
N LYS A 30 8.77 14.56 -1.21
CA LYS A 30 10.02 15.10 -1.75
C LYS A 30 11.11 14.05 -1.73
N ASP A 31 11.75 13.87 -0.59
CA ASP A 31 13.05 13.19 -0.52
C ASP A 31 12.89 11.69 -0.31
N ILE A 32 11.89 11.27 0.49
CA ILE A 32 11.72 9.86 0.90
C ILE A 32 10.66 9.11 0.08
N LYS A 33 10.15 9.71 -1.00
CA LYS A 33 9.07 9.12 -1.82
C LYS A 33 9.49 7.78 -2.44
N ALA A 34 10.70 7.73 -2.98
CA ALA A 34 11.24 6.54 -3.65
C ALA A 34 11.46 5.40 -2.64
N ASP A 35 12.11 5.70 -1.52
CA ASP A 35 12.40 4.72 -0.47
C ASP A 35 11.12 4.14 0.14
N VAL A 36 10.12 4.98 0.45
CA VAL A 36 8.83 4.53 0.98
C VAL A 36 8.12 3.62 -0.03
N GLY A 37 8.18 3.94 -1.32
CA GLY A 37 7.62 3.08 -2.37
C GLY A 37 8.32 1.72 -2.45
N GLN A 38 9.65 1.70 -2.38
CA GLN A 38 10.45 0.47 -2.43
C GLN A 38 10.20 -0.41 -1.20
N ILE A 39 10.16 0.17 -0.01
CA ILE A 39 9.86 -0.55 1.24
C ILE A 39 8.47 -1.20 1.17
N LEU A 40 7.45 -0.43 0.74
CA LEU A 40 6.08 -0.95 0.61
C LEU A 40 5.98 -2.06 -0.46
N GLY A 41 6.71 -1.94 -1.57
CA GLY A 41 6.76 -2.98 -2.61
C GLY A 41 7.59 -4.21 -2.26
N THR A 42 8.38 -4.17 -1.18
CA THR A 42 9.14 -5.34 -0.69
C THR A 42 8.37 -6.08 0.41
N LEU A 43 7.54 -5.37 1.17
CA LEU A 43 6.75 -5.92 2.28
C LEU A 43 5.52 -6.73 1.83
N CYS A 44 5.07 -6.56 0.59
CA CYS A 44 3.96 -7.28 -0.03
C CYS A 44 4.43 -7.91 -1.33
#